data_AF-A0A6N9BER1-F1
#
_entry.id   AF-A0A6N9BER1-F1
#
_cell.length_a   1.000
_cell.length_b   1.000
_cell.length_c   1.000
_cell.angle_alpha   90.00
_cell.angle_beta   90.00
_cell.angle_gamma   90.00
#
_symmetry.space_group_name_H-M   'P 1'
#
loop_
_entity.id
_entity.type
_entity.pdbx_description
1 polymer ?
#
loop_
_entity_poly.entity_id
_entity_poly.type
_entity_poly.pdbx_seq_one_letter_code
_entity_poly.pdbx_strand_id
1 'polypeptide(L)'
;MKTRHRILSLLAFVLIVAVAGEAKASCTGSDRVSRDNAECLSGWWDNNTWPKNSTFGAQNLCSDWGKVVAKVDISGASDRTWHLADGGKRRGSTSNSVRNIYCCQDLGDKMCNKADRVSVASCKTQFEASPADDDCELNGDPTVDVTHCALNLTCTYTDTNGVEHERTSTYGVPWNRTDDVEFCVEHVGVLPRMWMSISGC
;
A
#
# COMPACT_ATOMS: atom_id res chain seq x y z
N MET A 1 35.10 -1.33 70.80
CA MET A 1 34.95 -2.56 69.97
C MET A 1 34.00 -2.24 68.81
N LYS A 2 34.39 -2.69 67.60
CA LYS A 2 33.59 -2.86 66.36
C LYS A 2 33.08 -1.63 65.58
N THR A 3 33.93 -1.23 64.64
CA THR A 3 33.64 -0.83 63.25
C THR A 3 32.62 -1.71 62.52
N ARG A 4 31.83 -1.12 61.60
CA ARG A 4 31.45 -1.61 60.24
C ARG A 4 30.47 -0.60 59.61
N HIS A 5 30.91 0.23 58.66
CA HIS A 5 31.06 -0.03 57.21
C HIS A 5 29.75 -0.01 56.40
N ARG A 6 29.62 1.08 55.61
CA ARG A 6 29.22 1.19 54.19
C ARG A 6 27.82 0.66 53.83
N ILE A 7 27.01 1.38 53.06
CA ILE A 7 27.11 1.40 51.60
C ILE A 7 26.51 2.72 51.07
N LEU A 8 27.32 3.54 50.41
CA LEU A 8 26.85 4.54 49.44
C LEU A 8 26.40 3.76 48.20
N SER A 9 25.09 3.69 47.93
CA SER A 9 24.59 3.29 46.62
C SER A 9 24.63 4.50 45.69
N LEU A 10 25.74 4.61 44.94
CA LEU A 10 25.81 5.42 43.73
C LEU A 10 24.91 4.77 42.67
N LEU A 11 23.69 5.29 42.53
CA LEU A 11 22.82 4.93 41.42
C LEU A 11 23.33 5.65 40.16
N ALA A 12 24.14 4.95 39.36
CA ALA A 12 24.53 5.41 38.04
C ALA A 12 23.34 5.23 37.09
N PHE A 13 22.65 6.33 36.75
CA PHE A 13 21.71 6.36 35.64
C PHE A 13 22.51 6.30 34.33
N VAL A 14 22.61 5.09 33.76
CA VAL A 14 23.10 4.90 32.39
C VAL A 14 22.01 5.37 31.44
N LEU A 15 22.19 6.56 30.86
CA LEU A 15 21.42 7.04 29.72
C LEU A 15 21.78 6.18 28.51
N ILE A 16 20.97 5.15 28.23
CA ILE A 16 21.00 4.48 26.94
C ILE A 16 20.33 5.45 25.96
N VAL A 17 21.15 6.30 25.33
CA VAL A 17 20.71 7.02 24.13
C VAL A 17 20.51 5.94 23.08
N ALA A 18 19.26 5.54 22.87
CA ALA A 18 18.88 4.77 21.69
C ALA A 18 19.20 5.66 20.49
N VAL A 19 20.40 5.49 19.94
CA VAL A 19 20.72 5.94 18.60
C VAL A 19 19.87 5.03 17.70
N ALA A 20 18.63 5.44 17.48
CA ALA A 20 17.90 5.05 16.28
C ALA A 20 18.68 5.68 15.12
N GLY A 21 19.81 5.05 14.78
CA GLY A 21 20.44 5.29 13.50
C GLY A 21 19.36 4.97 12.50
N GLU A 22 18.92 5.96 11.75
CA GLU A 22 18.16 5.75 10.53
C GLU A 22 18.92 4.66 9.79
N ALA A 23 18.42 3.43 9.84
CA ALA A 23 18.90 2.40 8.95
C ALA A 23 18.68 3.04 7.59
N LYS A 24 19.78 3.43 6.94
CA LYS A 24 19.78 3.84 5.54
C LYS A 24 19.36 2.60 4.79
N ALA A 25 18.07 2.27 4.81
CA ALA A 25 17.48 1.33 3.91
C ALA A 25 17.85 1.87 2.53
N SER A 26 18.71 1.08 1.90
CA SER A 26 19.71 1.62 1.01
C SER A 26 19.16 1.67 -0.40
N CYS A 27 17.97 1.09 -0.67
CA CYS A 27 17.42 0.95 -2.01
C CYS A 27 18.54 0.58 -2.98
N THR A 28 19.12 -0.58 -2.73
CA THR A 28 20.31 -1.12 -3.41
C THR A 28 19.96 -2.47 -4.00
N GLY A 29 20.53 -2.78 -5.16
CA GLY A 29 20.40 -4.11 -5.75
C GLY A 29 18.96 -4.45 -6.18
N SER A 30 18.50 -5.63 -5.77
CA SER A 30 17.22 -6.25 -6.17
C SER A 30 15.98 -5.47 -5.73
N ASP A 31 16.11 -4.61 -4.72
CA ASP A 31 14.97 -3.88 -4.14
C ASP A 31 14.59 -2.63 -4.94
N ARG A 32 15.28 -2.41 -6.08
CA ARG A 32 15.00 -1.36 -7.06
C ARG A 32 14.10 -1.88 -8.16
N VAL A 33 12.88 -1.37 -8.22
CA VAL A 33 11.99 -1.56 -9.37
C VAL A 33 12.18 -0.37 -10.30
N SER A 34 12.62 -0.60 -11.54
CA SER A 34 12.72 0.48 -12.54
C SER A 34 11.37 1.17 -12.69
N ARG A 35 11.34 2.49 -12.92
CA ARG A 35 10.10 3.24 -13.21
C ARG A 35 9.21 2.50 -14.21
N ASP A 36 9.80 1.97 -15.28
CA ASP A 36 9.03 1.34 -16.35
C ASP A 36 8.30 0.07 -15.91
N ASN A 37 8.68 -0.50 -14.76
CA ASN A 37 8.06 -1.66 -14.13
C ASN A 37 7.37 -1.34 -12.81
N ALA A 38 7.34 -0.08 -12.37
CA ALA A 38 6.77 0.33 -11.08
C ALA A 38 5.44 1.03 -11.31
N GLU A 39 4.33 0.31 -11.13
CA GLU A 39 2.97 0.81 -11.38
C GLU A 39 2.61 2.05 -10.53
N CYS A 40 3.21 2.16 -9.34
CA CYS A 40 2.95 3.26 -8.41
C CYS A 40 3.91 4.45 -8.56
N LEU A 41 4.89 4.38 -9.47
CA LEU A 41 5.86 5.45 -9.68
C LEU A 41 5.86 5.94 -11.13
N SER A 42 5.42 7.18 -11.34
CA SER A 42 5.75 7.89 -12.58
C SER A 42 7.07 8.63 -12.39
N GLY A 43 8.01 8.44 -13.30
CA GLY A 43 9.28 9.16 -13.33
C GLY A 43 9.57 9.72 -14.72
N TRP A 44 10.40 10.73 -14.82
CA TRP A 44 10.88 11.23 -16.11
C TRP A 44 12.19 11.97 -15.93
N TRP A 45 12.99 12.01 -16.98
CA TRP A 45 14.16 12.86 -17.04
C TRP A 45 14.44 13.29 -18.48
N ASP A 46 15.14 14.40 -18.60
CA ASP A 46 15.68 14.92 -19.84
C ASP A 46 17.15 15.27 -19.59
N ASN A 47 18.03 14.51 -20.22
CA ASN A 47 19.47 14.79 -20.25
C ASN A 47 19.76 15.77 -21.39
N ASN A 48 19.28 16.99 -21.23
CA ASN A 48 19.43 18.01 -22.25
C ASN A 48 20.93 18.33 -22.43
N THR A 49 21.38 18.39 -23.68
CA THR A 49 22.78 18.65 -24.02
C THR A 49 23.14 20.14 -23.92
N TRP A 50 22.12 21.02 -23.87
CA TRP A 50 22.31 22.47 -23.75
C TRP A 50 21.06 23.23 -23.22
N PRO A 51 21.16 24.01 -22.12
CA PRO A 51 22.28 24.14 -21.18
C PRO A 51 22.46 22.85 -20.36
N LYS A 52 23.69 22.59 -19.86
CA LYS A 52 24.20 21.33 -19.25
C LYS A 52 23.51 20.83 -17.96
N ASN A 53 22.21 21.05 -17.80
CA ASN A 53 21.47 20.57 -16.65
C ASN A 53 20.47 19.53 -17.12
N SER A 54 20.62 18.32 -16.60
CA SER A 54 19.56 17.32 -16.67
C SER A 54 18.43 17.73 -15.74
N THR A 55 17.20 17.66 -16.25
CA THR A 55 15.99 17.85 -15.45
C THR A 55 15.32 16.50 -15.24
N PHE A 56 14.64 16.34 -14.12
CA PHE A 56 13.96 15.10 -13.80
C PHE A 56 12.81 15.33 -12.84
N GLY A 57 11.91 14.37 -12.78
CA GLY A 57 10.80 14.40 -11.86
C GLY A 57 10.25 13.02 -11.55
N ALA A 58 9.46 12.96 -10.48
CA ALA A 58 8.79 11.75 -10.04
C ALA A 58 7.47 12.10 -9.35
N GLN A 59 6.53 11.16 -9.38
CA GLN A 59 5.20 11.28 -8.83
C GLN A 59 4.75 9.93 -8.29
N ASN A 60 4.12 9.95 -7.11
CA ASN A 60 3.42 8.78 -6.59
C ASN A 60 2.05 8.66 -7.28
N LEU A 61 1.81 7.56 -7.98
CA LEU A 61 0.53 7.28 -8.63
C LEU A 61 -0.45 6.51 -7.72
N CYS A 62 0.00 6.09 -6.54
CA CYS A 62 -0.73 5.33 -5.55
C CYS A 62 -0.77 6.06 -4.20
N SER A 63 -0.82 7.39 -4.21
CA SER A 63 -0.76 8.20 -2.98
C SER A 63 -1.89 7.93 -2.01
N ASP A 64 -3.04 7.48 -2.52
CA ASP A 64 -4.20 7.12 -1.70
C ASP A 64 -3.94 5.87 -0.85
N TRP A 65 -2.93 5.08 -1.21
CA TRP A 65 -2.62 3.80 -0.55
C TRP A 65 -1.33 3.85 0.28
N GLY A 66 -0.57 4.95 0.17
CA GLY A 66 0.61 5.20 0.97
C GLY A 66 1.76 5.82 0.19
N LYS A 67 2.94 5.77 0.82
CA LYS A 67 4.13 6.52 0.38
C LYS A 67 5.01 5.69 -0.55
N VAL A 68 5.36 6.29 -1.68
CA VAL A 68 6.40 5.78 -2.59
C VAL A 68 7.75 6.40 -2.28
N VAL A 69 8.81 5.60 -2.28
CA VAL A 69 10.19 6.10 -2.20
C VAL A 69 10.84 5.95 -3.56
N ALA A 70 11.14 7.08 -4.20
CA ALA A 70 11.79 7.14 -5.48
C ALA A 70 13.30 7.41 -5.31
N LYS A 71 14.14 6.69 -6.05
CA LYS A 71 15.57 6.94 -6.13
C LYS A 71 15.96 7.33 -7.54
N VAL A 72 16.48 8.54 -7.68
CA VAL A 72 17.02 9.07 -8.93
C VAL A 72 18.49 8.71 -9.01
N ASP A 73 18.83 7.85 -9.97
CA ASP A 73 20.19 7.43 -10.25
C ASP A 73 20.89 8.48 -11.13
N ILE A 74 21.94 9.08 -10.60
CA ILE A 74 22.68 10.19 -11.24
C ILE A 74 24.11 9.74 -11.54
N SER A 75 24.54 9.84 -12.80
CA SER A 75 25.89 9.47 -13.19
C SER A 75 26.94 10.38 -12.54
N GLY A 76 27.96 9.81 -11.88
CA GLY A 76 29.07 10.59 -11.34
C GLY A 76 28.71 11.50 -10.17
N ALA A 77 27.52 11.32 -9.56
CA ALA A 77 27.11 11.99 -8.33
C ALA A 77 26.34 11.02 -7.42
N SER A 78 26.04 11.46 -6.20
CA SER A 78 25.17 10.69 -5.31
C SER A 78 23.73 10.65 -5.84
N ASP A 79 23.14 9.46 -5.80
CA ASP A 79 21.71 9.26 -6.04
C ASP A 79 20.88 10.17 -5.14
N ARG A 80 19.73 10.63 -5.64
CA ARG A 80 18.76 11.38 -4.82
C ARG A 80 17.60 10.48 -4.43
N THR A 81 17.29 10.43 -3.15
CA THR A 81 16.10 9.72 -2.64
C THR A 81 14.99 10.73 -2.34
N TRP A 82 13.80 10.47 -2.85
CA TRP A 82 12.60 11.25 -2.61
C TRP A 82 11.52 10.39 -1.97
N HIS A 83 10.99 10.88 -0.86
CA HIS A 83 9.80 10.34 -0.21
C HIS A 83 8.58 11.07 -0.77
N LEU A 84 7.74 10.37 -1.53
CA LEU A 84 6.58 10.89 -2.24
C LEU A 84 5.31 10.43 -1.51
N ALA A 85 4.87 11.20 -0.52
CA ALA A 85 3.71 10.88 0.29
C ALA A 85 2.38 11.23 -0.40
N ASP A 86 2.39 12.20 -1.29
CA ASP A 86 1.22 12.67 -2.03
C ASP A 86 1.35 12.41 -3.53
N GLY A 87 0.24 12.60 -4.27
CA GLY A 87 0.18 12.46 -5.72
C GLY A 87 0.83 13.61 -6.48
N GLY A 88 1.52 14.53 -5.80
CA GLY A 88 2.17 15.70 -6.40
C GLY A 88 3.41 15.34 -7.21
N LYS A 89 3.60 16.04 -8.33
CA LYS A 89 4.83 15.92 -9.14
C LYS A 89 5.97 16.66 -8.47
N ARG A 90 7.01 15.93 -8.04
CA ARG A 90 8.28 16.52 -7.59
C ARG A 90 9.23 16.67 -8.76
N ARG A 91 9.93 17.80 -8.83
CA ARG A 91 10.89 18.12 -9.90
C ARG A 91 12.25 18.49 -9.32
N GLY A 92 13.30 18.23 -10.09
CA GLY A 92 14.66 18.58 -9.76
C GLY A 92 15.53 18.78 -11.00
N SER A 93 16.72 19.30 -10.76
CA SER A 93 17.77 19.42 -11.77
C SER A 93 19.13 19.04 -11.18
N THR A 94 20.05 18.69 -12.07
CA THR A 94 21.43 18.31 -11.75
C THR A 94 22.34 18.61 -12.96
N SER A 95 23.62 18.84 -12.73
CA SER A 95 24.63 19.04 -13.80
C SER A 95 25.11 17.73 -14.44
N ASN A 96 24.64 16.60 -13.94
CA ASN A 96 25.05 15.26 -14.35
C ASN A 96 23.89 14.50 -14.99
N SER A 97 24.17 13.56 -15.88
CA SER A 97 23.11 12.77 -16.52
C SER A 97 22.35 11.91 -15.50
N VAL A 98 21.01 11.91 -15.63
CA VAL A 98 20.14 10.95 -14.94
C VAL A 98 20.13 9.67 -15.75
N ARG A 99 20.40 8.54 -15.09
CA ARG A 99 20.43 7.22 -15.73
C ARG A 99 19.07 6.54 -15.66
N ASN A 100 18.43 6.61 -14.49
CA ASN A 100 17.13 6.04 -14.26
C ASN A 100 16.48 6.64 -13.00
N ILE A 101 15.20 6.34 -12.81
CA ILE A 101 14.47 6.57 -11.57
C ILE A 101 13.87 5.23 -11.14
N TYR A 102 14.15 4.82 -9.92
CA TYR A 102 13.70 3.56 -9.34
C TYR A 102 12.66 3.81 -8.26
N CYS A 103 11.71 2.91 -8.12
CA CYS A 103 10.95 2.73 -6.89
C CYS A 103 11.70 1.78 -5.96
N CYS A 104 11.73 2.10 -4.67
CA CYS A 104 12.45 1.34 -3.65
C CYS A 104 11.46 0.49 -2.85
N GLN A 105 11.47 -0.83 -3.04
CA GLN A 105 10.57 -1.75 -2.33
C GLN A 105 10.98 -1.99 -0.86
N ASP A 106 12.25 -1.79 -0.53
CA ASP A 106 12.77 -1.91 0.84
C ASP A 106 12.48 -0.67 1.70
N LEU A 107 12.03 0.43 1.08
CA LEU A 107 11.84 1.73 1.71
C LEU A 107 10.38 2.20 1.66
N GLY A 108 9.89 2.63 2.82
CA GLY A 108 8.51 3.12 2.95
C GLY A 108 7.51 1.98 3.04
N ASP A 109 6.35 2.17 2.42
CA ASP A 109 5.22 1.24 2.50
C ASP A 109 5.32 0.05 1.51
N LYS A 110 6.49 -0.14 0.88
CA LYS A 110 6.78 -1.14 -0.16
C LYS A 110 5.91 -1.02 -1.41
N MET A 111 5.53 0.20 -1.78
CA MET A 111 4.49 0.44 -2.79
C MET A 111 5.06 0.70 -4.19
N CYS A 112 5.75 -0.29 -4.76
CA CYS A 112 6.20 -0.14 -6.16
C CYS A 112 5.17 -0.64 -7.16
N ASN A 113 4.43 -1.69 -6.80
CA ASN A 113 3.35 -2.22 -7.61
C ASN A 113 2.05 -2.25 -6.81
N LYS A 114 0.92 -2.12 -7.51
CA LYS A 114 -0.40 -2.19 -6.88
C LYS A 114 -0.63 -3.57 -6.28
N ALA A 115 -0.16 -4.60 -6.99
CA ALA A 115 -0.17 -6.00 -6.57
C ALA A 115 0.54 -6.25 -5.22
N ASP A 116 1.54 -5.44 -4.84
CA ASP A 116 2.30 -5.64 -3.60
C ASP A 116 1.47 -5.34 -2.33
N ARG A 117 0.34 -4.62 -2.47
CA ARG A 117 -0.67 -4.43 -1.40
C ARG A 117 -1.81 -5.45 -1.46
N VAL A 118 -1.96 -6.08 -2.61
CA VAL A 118 -2.98 -7.10 -2.86
C VAL A 118 -2.50 -8.40 -2.23
N SER A 119 -3.00 -8.68 -1.03
CA SER A 119 -2.81 -9.97 -0.38
C SER A 119 -4.13 -10.53 0.10
N VAL A 120 -4.22 -11.85 0.19
CA VAL A 120 -5.37 -12.54 0.80
C VAL A 120 -5.66 -11.98 2.19
N ALA A 121 -4.60 -11.70 2.98
CA ALA A 121 -4.72 -11.10 4.30
C ALA A 121 -5.30 -9.67 4.25
N SER A 122 -4.85 -8.84 3.31
CA SER A 122 -5.37 -7.48 3.11
C SER A 122 -6.82 -7.50 2.65
N CYS A 123 -7.22 -8.44 1.79
CA CYS A 123 -8.62 -8.60 1.41
C CYS A 123 -9.49 -9.00 2.60
N LYS A 124 -9.06 -10.05 3.32
CA LYS A 124 -9.79 -10.57 4.46
C LYS A 124 -10.00 -9.52 5.55
N THR A 125 -8.93 -8.80 5.90
CA THR A 125 -8.99 -7.72 6.91
C THR A 125 -9.98 -6.61 6.51
N GLN A 126 -10.11 -6.33 5.22
CA GLN A 126 -11.05 -5.32 4.74
C GLN A 126 -12.49 -5.81 4.77
N PHE A 127 -12.74 -7.08 4.42
CA PHE A 127 -14.06 -7.69 4.60
C PHE A 127 -14.49 -7.65 6.08
N GLU A 128 -13.61 -8.07 6.99
CA GLU A 128 -13.84 -8.08 8.45
C GLU A 128 -14.06 -6.67 9.04
N ALA A 129 -13.66 -5.60 8.33
CA ALA A 129 -13.90 -4.22 8.74
C ALA A 129 -15.15 -3.59 8.09
N SER A 130 -15.77 -4.30 7.14
CA SER A 130 -16.92 -3.80 6.39
C SER A 130 -18.24 -4.08 7.12
N PRO A 131 -19.32 -3.31 6.86
CA PRO A 131 -20.64 -3.61 7.41
C PRO A 131 -21.19 -4.98 6.99
N ALA A 132 -20.66 -5.58 5.91
CA ALA A 132 -21.09 -6.88 5.43
C ALA A 132 -20.67 -8.04 6.36
N ASP A 133 -19.66 -7.85 7.23
CA ASP A 133 -19.20 -8.87 8.18
C ASP A 133 -20.28 -9.19 9.24
N ASP A 134 -21.19 -8.25 9.51
CA ASP A 134 -22.29 -8.47 10.47
C ASP A 134 -23.33 -9.49 9.96
N ASP A 135 -23.50 -9.60 8.63
CA ASP A 135 -24.56 -10.40 7.98
C ASP A 135 -24.02 -11.56 7.11
N CYS A 136 -22.71 -11.60 6.87
CA CYS A 136 -22.05 -12.59 6.01
C CYS A 136 -20.82 -13.21 6.68
N GLU A 137 -20.58 -14.49 6.38
CA GLU A 137 -19.36 -15.20 6.76
C GLU A 137 -18.53 -15.58 5.53
N LEU A 138 -17.20 -15.54 5.67
CA LEU A 138 -16.28 -16.03 4.65
C LEU A 138 -16.30 -17.57 4.58
N ASN A 139 -16.64 -18.09 3.41
CA ASN A 139 -16.56 -19.50 3.07
C ASN A 139 -15.23 -19.81 2.37
N GLY A 140 -14.16 -19.86 3.18
CA GLY A 140 -12.79 -20.15 2.74
C GLY A 140 -11.93 -18.91 2.55
N ASP A 141 -10.72 -19.11 2.03
CA ASP A 141 -9.78 -18.01 1.80
C ASP A 141 -10.19 -17.19 0.56
N PRO A 142 -10.15 -15.85 0.64
CA PRO A 142 -10.29 -14.99 -0.52
C PRO A 142 -9.30 -15.33 -1.63
N THR A 143 -9.74 -15.19 -2.86
CA THR A 143 -8.83 -15.21 -4.02
C THR A 143 -8.53 -13.77 -4.43
N VAL A 144 -7.28 -13.51 -4.82
CA VAL A 144 -6.82 -12.16 -5.11
C VAL A 144 -6.13 -12.11 -6.46
N ASP A 145 -6.50 -11.13 -7.28
CA ASP A 145 -5.78 -10.74 -8.49
C ASP A 145 -5.44 -9.24 -8.44
N VAL A 146 -4.66 -8.75 -9.41
CA VAL A 146 -4.19 -7.35 -9.46
C VAL A 146 -5.30 -6.28 -9.47
N THR A 147 -6.53 -6.67 -9.80
CA THR A 147 -7.69 -5.78 -10.00
C THR A 147 -8.83 -6.03 -9.03
N HIS A 148 -9.02 -7.28 -8.56
CA HIS A 148 -10.11 -7.66 -7.68
C HIS A 148 -9.67 -8.55 -6.52
N CYS A 149 -10.36 -8.41 -5.40
CA CYS A 149 -10.48 -9.48 -4.45
C CYS A 149 -11.80 -10.22 -4.67
N ALA A 150 -11.75 -11.54 -4.83
CA ALA A 150 -12.91 -12.39 -4.86
C ALA A 150 -13.14 -13.04 -3.49
N LEU A 151 -14.28 -12.72 -2.90
CA LEU A 151 -14.76 -13.22 -1.61
C LEU A 151 -15.81 -14.30 -1.86
N ASN A 152 -15.65 -15.48 -1.27
CA ASN A 152 -16.71 -16.47 -1.21
C ASN A 152 -17.46 -16.26 0.10
N LEU A 153 -18.72 -15.83 0.03
CA LEU A 153 -19.50 -15.45 1.20
C LEU A 153 -20.73 -16.33 1.35
N THR A 154 -21.08 -16.66 2.58
CA THR A 154 -22.38 -17.19 2.97
C THR A 154 -23.08 -16.13 3.82
N CYS A 155 -24.19 -15.60 3.34
CA CYS A 155 -24.93 -14.54 4.03
C CYS A 155 -26.30 -15.03 4.48
N THR A 156 -26.73 -14.56 5.65
CA THR A 156 -28.04 -14.88 6.21
C THR A 156 -29.00 -13.71 5.96
N TYR A 157 -30.23 -14.00 5.54
CA TYR A 157 -31.25 -12.97 5.35
C TYR A 157 -32.61 -13.46 5.81
N THR A 158 -33.45 -12.54 6.29
CA THR A 158 -34.82 -12.84 6.69
C THR A 158 -35.79 -12.43 5.58
N ASP A 159 -36.68 -13.32 5.17
CA ASP A 159 -37.71 -13.00 4.18
C ASP A 159 -38.87 -12.18 4.76
N THR A 160 -39.83 -11.79 3.91
CA THR A 160 -40.99 -10.98 4.33
C THR A 160 -41.89 -11.67 5.36
N ASN A 161 -41.76 -12.99 5.55
CA ASN A 161 -42.52 -13.77 6.51
C ASN A 161 -41.75 -13.98 7.82
N GLY A 162 -40.55 -13.42 7.96
CA GLY A 162 -39.72 -13.61 9.14
C GLY A 162 -38.94 -14.93 9.15
N VAL A 163 -38.81 -15.60 8.00
CA VAL A 163 -38.05 -16.85 7.89
C VAL A 163 -36.61 -16.54 7.47
N GLU A 164 -35.63 -17.08 8.20
CA GLU A 164 -34.21 -16.97 7.87
C GLU A 164 -33.82 -17.92 6.74
N HIS A 165 -32.99 -17.43 5.82
CA HIS A 165 -32.45 -18.15 4.69
C HIS A 165 -30.95 -17.87 4.57
N GLU A 166 -30.21 -18.84 4.07
CA GLU A 166 -28.78 -18.69 3.75
C GLU A 166 -28.57 -18.63 2.24
N ARG A 167 -27.59 -17.84 1.80
CA ARG A 167 -27.16 -17.78 0.41
C ARG A 167 -25.64 -17.71 0.31
N THR A 168 -25.06 -18.66 -0.41
CA THR A 168 -23.64 -18.61 -0.79
C THR A 168 -23.45 -17.96 -2.16
N SER A 169 -22.50 -17.05 -2.29
CA SER A 169 -22.16 -16.40 -3.56
C SER A 169 -20.70 -15.93 -3.58
N THR A 170 -20.11 -15.85 -4.77
CA THR A 170 -18.77 -15.29 -4.98
C THR A 170 -18.89 -13.83 -5.43
N TYR A 171 -18.17 -12.94 -4.76
CA TYR A 171 -18.22 -11.50 -5.00
C TYR A 171 -16.84 -10.95 -5.30
N GLY A 172 -16.68 -10.33 -6.48
CA GLY A 172 -15.48 -9.59 -6.84
C GLY A 172 -15.59 -8.14 -6.39
N VAL A 173 -14.72 -7.71 -5.50
CA VAL A 173 -14.59 -6.31 -5.09
C VAL A 173 -13.36 -5.70 -5.76
N PRO A 174 -13.52 -4.62 -6.54
CA PRO A 174 -12.37 -3.88 -7.06
C PRO A 174 -11.50 -3.36 -5.92
N TRP A 175 -10.19 -3.56 -5.99
CA TRP A 175 -9.25 -3.15 -4.91
C TRP A 175 -9.26 -1.67 -4.58
N ASN A 176 -9.71 -0.81 -5.50
CA ASN A 176 -9.83 0.61 -5.25
C ASN A 176 -11.15 1.01 -4.57
N ARG A 177 -11.98 0.03 -4.19
CA ARG A 177 -13.25 0.22 -3.48
C ARG A 177 -13.42 -0.79 -2.34
N THR A 178 -12.32 -1.38 -1.86
CA THR A 178 -12.35 -2.40 -0.80
C THR A 178 -12.61 -1.84 0.59
N ASP A 179 -12.60 -0.51 0.75
CA ASP A 179 -13.06 0.23 1.93
C ASP A 179 -14.59 0.45 1.94
N ASP A 180 -15.23 0.41 0.77
CA ASP A 180 -16.68 0.57 0.57
C ASP A 180 -17.34 -0.78 0.21
N VAL A 181 -17.00 -1.87 0.91
CA VAL A 181 -17.69 -3.16 0.75
C VAL A 181 -19.08 -3.05 1.37
N GLU A 182 -20.00 -2.44 0.63
CA GLU A 182 -21.42 -2.41 0.95
C GLU A 182 -22.06 -3.67 0.37
N PHE A 183 -22.25 -4.70 1.19
CA PHE A 183 -23.00 -5.89 0.79
C PHE A 183 -23.97 -6.33 1.87
N CYS A 184 -25.24 -6.23 1.52
CA CYS A 184 -26.28 -7.25 1.66
C CYS A 184 -27.60 -6.58 1.29
N VAL A 185 -28.48 -7.31 0.63
CA VAL A 185 -29.82 -6.85 0.25
C VAL A 185 -29.92 -5.93 -0.99
N GLU A 186 -29.31 -6.31 -2.12
CA GLU A 186 -29.99 -5.99 -3.39
C GLU A 186 -31.25 -6.88 -3.54
N HIS A 187 -32.30 -6.45 -2.84
CA HIS A 187 -33.71 -6.48 -3.26
C HIS A 187 -34.39 -7.85 -3.30
N VAL A 188 -34.53 -8.50 -2.15
CA VAL A 188 -35.65 -9.43 -1.95
C VAL A 188 -36.92 -8.61 -1.65
N GLY A 189 -37.47 -7.88 -2.64
CA GLY A 189 -38.81 -7.30 -2.45
C GLY A 189 -39.32 -6.17 -3.34
N VAL A 190 -38.51 -5.45 -4.13
CA VAL A 190 -39.05 -4.37 -4.99
C VAL A 190 -38.27 -4.28 -6.29
N LEU A 191 -38.92 -4.58 -7.43
CA LEU A 191 -38.42 -4.11 -8.74
C LEU A 191 -38.48 -2.58 -8.76
N PRO A 192 -37.41 -1.90 -9.20
CA PRO A 192 -37.60 -1.11 -10.41
C PRO A 192 -36.42 -1.22 -11.39
N ARG A 193 -36.81 -1.57 -12.63
CA ARG A 193 -36.29 -1.12 -13.94
C ARG A 193 -34.89 -0.48 -14.02
N MET A 194 -34.06 -1.10 -14.88
CA MET A 194 -33.04 -0.53 -15.80
C MET A 194 -31.96 0.32 -15.12
N TRP A 195 -30.67 -0.02 -15.19
CA TRP A 195 -29.83 -0.29 -16.37
C TRP A 195 -28.97 -1.55 -16.18
N MET A 196 -29.02 -2.55 -17.08
CA MET A 196 -28.07 -2.77 -18.21
C MET A 196 -26.59 -2.80 -17.76
N SER A 197 -26.01 -3.94 -17.37
CA SER A 197 -25.50 -5.09 -18.16
C SER A 197 -24.14 -4.87 -18.84
N ILE A 198 -23.11 -5.55 -18.33
CA ILE A 198 -22.07 -6.28 -19.11
C ILE A 198 -21.72 -7.51 -18.23
N SER A 199 -22.28 -8.70 -18.45
CA SER A 199 -21.97 -9.70 -19.49
C SER A 199 -20.55 -10.29 -19.38
N GLY A 200 -20.46 -11.48 -18.77
CA GLY A 200 -19.50 -12.54 -19.13
C GLY A 200 -18.05 -12.38 -18.70
N CYS A 201 -17.70 -12.99 -17.56
CA CYS A 201 -16.86 -14.20 -17.48
C CYS A 201 -17.22 -14.93 -16.19
#